data_AF-A0A1A9VIP9-F1
#
_entry.id   AF-A0A1A9VIP9-F1
#
_cell.length_a   1.000
_cell.length_b   1.000
_cell.length_c   1.000
_cell.angle_alpha   90.00
_cell.angle_beta   90.00
_cell.angle_gamma   90.00
#
_symmetry.space_group_name_H-M   'P 1'
#
loop_
_entity.id
_entity.type
_entity.pdbx_description
1 polymer ?
#
loop_
_entity_poly.entity_id
_entity_poly.type
_entity_poly.pdbx_seq_one_letter_code
_entity_poly.pdbx_strand_id
1 'polypeptide(L)'
;MEEQNHPEKGIRPSTWPANLLQSIARYCVQTGNGLRFGYNIPWRRSPDGKNNSRLQNIFIAQDAQLGTSVGPFGMDDLAEEGSDLAGVNAEFTFREITNSSQACENIKKEIDSQSFNAQYYQPHTPQSISLDGNEITLDRYAAKYLMLPIKDRLRHGHHFTFKAQHLALTFVAEAVTGSSVCKSTPYS
;
A
#
# COMPACT_ATOMS: atom_id res chain seq x y z
N MET A 1 -32.15 -17.63 -57.85
CA MET A 1 -30.85 -16.92 -57.78
C MET A 1 -30.50 -16.91 -56.30
N GLU A 2 -29.70 -17.89 -55.90
CA GLU A 2 -29.28 -18.09 -54.51
C GLU A 2 -28.20 -17.06 -54.18
N GLU A 3 -28.46 -16.21 -53.19
CA GLU A 3 -27.47 -15.28 -52.66
C GLU A 3 -26.50 -16.09 -51.78
N GLN A 4 -25.32 -16.36 -52.33
CA GLN A 4 -24.25 -17.10 -51.65
C GLN A 4 -23.79 -16.32 -50.41
N ASN A 5 -24.04 -16.89 -49.23
CA ASN A 5 -23.47 -16.45 -47.95
C ASN A 5 -21.94 -16.53 -48.02
N HIS A 6 -21.27 -15.38 -48.08
CA HIS A 6 -19.80 -15.28 -48.00
C HIS A 6 -19.29 -15.45 -46.55
N PRO A 7 -18.11 -16.06 -46.36
CA PRO A 7 -17.67 -16.63 -45.10
C PRO A 7 -16.98 -15.60 -44.18
N GLU A 8 -17.07 -15.84 -42.88
CA GLU A 8 -16.31 -15.24 -41.77
C GLU A 8 -15.71 -13.84 -42.01
N LYS A 9 -16.50 -12.79 -41.77
CA LYS A 9 -15.94 -11.45 -41.53
C LYS A 9 -15.02 -11.52 -40.32
N GLY A 10 -13.71 -11.45 -40.56
CA GLY A 10 -12.68 -11.49 -39.51
C GLY A 10 -13.05 -10.57 -38.34
N ILE A 11 -13.29 -11.16 -37.17
CA ILE A 11 -13.71 -10.43 -35.98
C ILE A 11 -12.50 -9.63 -35.50
N ARG A 12 -12.55 -8.31 -35.69
CA ARG A 12 -11.54 -7.40 -35.11
C ARG A 12 -11.79 -7.26 -33.61
N PRO A 13 -10.75 -7.40 -32.76
CA PRO A 13 -10.93 -7.21 -31.33
C PRO A 13 -11.33 -5.77 -31.03
N SER A 14 -12.14 -5.59 -29.98
CA SER A 14 -12.49 -4.26 -29.51
C SER A 14 -11.25 -3.50 -29.03
N THR A 15 -11.18 -2.20 -29.28
CA THR A 15 -10.00 -1.37 -28.97
C THR A 15 -9.99 -0.76 -27.57
N TRP A 16 -11.11 -0.80 -26.85
CA TRP A 16 -11.21 -0.23 -25.50
C TRP A 16 -10.19 -0.79 -24.49
N PRO A 17 -9.76 -2.08 -24.52
CA PRO A 17 -8.76 -2.58 -23.60
C PRO A 17 -7.40 -1.88 -23.77
N ALA A 18 -7.06 -1.39 -24.96
CA ALA A 18 -5.83 -0.64 -25.17
C ALA A 18 -5.82 0.67 -24.36
N ASN A 19 -6.96 1.38 -24.29
CA ASN A 19 -7.09 2.61 -23.50
C ASN A 19 -6.98 2.32 -22.00
N LEU A 20 -7.50 1.17 -21.55
CA LEU A 20 -7.35 0.72 -20.17
C LEU A 20 -5.86 0.46 -19.85
N LEU A 21 -5.17 -0.32 -20.68
CA LEU A 21 -3.76 -0.65 -20.50
C LEU A 21 -2.87 0.59 -20.48
N GLN A 22 -3.13 1.56 -21.36
CA GLN A 22 -2.44 2.87 -21.34
C GLN A 22 -2.65 3.61 -20.02
N SER A 23 -3.86 3.56 -19.47
CA SER A 23 -4.18 4.25 -18.23
C SER A 23 -3.49 3.59 -17.02
N ILE A 24 -3.42 2.25 -17.01
CA ILE A 24 -2.64 1.50 -16.01
C ILE A 24 -1.15 1.80 -16.14
N ALA A 25 -0.61 1.86 -17.37
CA ALA A 25 0.79 2.21 -17.60
C ALA A 25 1.12 3.61 -17.05
N ARG A 26 0.25 4.61 -17.29
CA ARG A 26 0.40 5.96 -16.70
C ARG A 26 0.39 5.91 -15.17
N TYR A 27 -0.50 5.13 -14.56
CA TYR A 27 -0.53 4.95 -13.11
C TYR A 27 0.81 4.39 -12.58
N CYS A 28 1.36 3.37 -13.22
CA CYS A 28 2.64 2.78 -12.81
C CYS A 28 3.78 3.80 -12.89
N VAL A 29 3.84 4.56 -13.99
CA VAL A 29 4.87 5.60 -14.20
C VAL A 29 4.71 6.75 -13.20
N GLN A 30 3.49 7.20 -12.92
CA GLN A 30 3.24 8.34 -12.03
C GLN A 30 3.44 8.00 -10.56
N THR A 31 3.09 6.79 -10.14
CA THR A 31 3.15 6.36 -8.73
C THR A 31 4.44 5.64 -8.39
N GLY A 32 5.18 5.15 -9.38
CA GLY A 32 6.32 4.26 -9.18
C GLY A 32 5.93 2.84 -8.75
N ASN A 33 4.63 2.51 -8.69
CA ASN A 33 4.17 1.19 -8.29
C ASN A 33 4.33 0.19 -9.44
N GLY A 34 5.16 -0.82 -9.25
CA GLY A 34 5.23 -1.98 -10.14
C GLY A 34 4.00 -2.87 -10.00
N LEU A 35 3.60 -3.51 -11.09
CA LEU A 35 2.53 -4.51 -11.06
C LEU A 35 3.10 -5.87 -10.67
N ARG A 36 2.56 -6.45 -9.60
CA ARG A 36 2.94 -7.79 -9.12
C ARG A 36 1.72 -8.71 -9.13
N PHE A 37 1.94 -10.01 -9.31
CA PHE A 37 0.85 -10.98 -9.18
C PHE A 37 0.23 -10.91 -7.78
N GLY A 38 -1.09 -11.06 -7.69
CA GLY A 38 -1.86 -10.88 -6.45
C GLY A 38 -2.23 -9.43 -6.13
N TYR A 39 -1.69 -8.44 -6.85
CA TYR A 39 -1.93 -7.03 -6.55
C TYR A 39 -3.32 -6.55 -6.99
N ASN A 40 -3.93 -5.69 -6.18
CA ASN A 40 -5.18 -4.99 -6.51
C ASN A 40 -4.89 -3.56 -6.97
N ILE A 41 -5.49 -3.15 -8.08
CA ILE A 41 -5.54 -1.76 -8.52
C ILE A 41 -6.97 -1.23 -8.28
N PRO A 42 -7.17 -0.33 -7.30
CA PRO A 42 -8.44 0.33 -7.12
C PRO A 42 -8.73 1.26 -8.31
N TRP A 43 -9.59 0.83 -9.23
CA TRP A 43 -9.89 1.59 -10.46
C TRP A 43 -11.06 2.56 -10.27
N ARG A 44 -12.03 2.20 -9.41
CA ARG A 44 -13.23 2.98 -9.03
C ARG A 44 -14.13 3.42 -10.20
N ARG A 45 -13.99 2.79 -11.36
CA ARG A 45 -14.84 3.00 -12.55
C ARG A 45 -14.89 1.72 -13.39
N SER A 46 -15.83 1.62 -14.33
CA SER A 46 -15.82 0.50 -15.28
C SER A 46 -14.54 0.47 -16.14
N PRO A 47 -13.92 -0.71 -16.35
CA PRO A 47 -12.78 -0.88 -17.26
C PRO A 47 -13.04 -0.38 -18.69
N ASP A 48 -14.27 -0.54 -19.18
CA ASP A 48 -14.70 -0.11 -20.52
C ASP A 48 -15.25 1.33 -20.56
N GLY A 49 -15.24 2.02 -19.41
CA GLY A 49 -15.74 3.38 -19.26
C GLY A 49 -17.27 3.52 -19.28
N LYS A 50 -18.03 2.43 -19.42
CA LYS A 50 -19.49 2.46 -19.45
C LYS A 50 -20.09 2.34 -18.05
N ASN A 51 -21.28 2.90 -17.87
CA ASN A 51 -21.97 2.92 -16.57
C ASN A 51 -22.79 1.64 -16.29
N ASN A 52 -22.81 0.68 -17.22
CA ASN A 52 -23.60 -0.55 -17.10
C ASN A 52 -22.82 -1.70 -16.45
N SER A 53 -21.50 -1.58 -16.29
CA SER A 53 -20.67 -2.59 -15.66
C SER A 53 -20.55 -2.35 -14.16
N ARG A 54 -20.68 -3.43 -13.38
CA ARG A 54 -20.44 -3.42 -11.92
C ARG A 54 -18.97 -3.67 -11.57
N LEU A 55 -18.14 -4.05 -12.54
CA LEU A 55 -16.71 -4.26 -12.33
C LEU A 55 -16.04 -2.90 -12.20
N GLN A 56 -15.33 -2.66 -11.09
CA GLN A 56 -14.73 -1.37 -10.78
C GLN A 56 -13.30 -1.45 -10.28
N ASN A 57 -12.73 -2.65 -10.16
CA ASN A 57 -11.37 -2.87 -9.67
C ASN A 57 -10.67 -3.89 -10.55
N ILE A 58 -9.34 -3.87 -10.53
CA ILE A 58 -8.51 -4.74 -11.36
C ILE A 58 -7.64 -5.57 -10.42
N PHE A 59 -7.57 -6.87 -10.67
CA PHE A 59 -6.63 -7.79 -10.02
C PHE A 59 -5.57 -8.20 -11.03
N ILE A 60 -4.31 -8.19 -10.58
CA ILE A 60 -3.18 -8.63 -11.38
C ILE A 60 -2.96 -10.13 -11.09
N ALA A 61 -3.05 -10.93 -12.14
CA ALA A 61 -2.85 -12.36 -12.09
C ALA A 61 -1.79 -12.78 -13.10
N GLN A 62 -1.20 -13.95 -12.88
CA GLN A 62 -0.34 -14.58 -13.86
C GLN A 62 -1.18 -14.96 -15.09
N ASP A 63 -0.68 -14.66 -16.27
CA ASP A 63 -1.30 -15.10 -17.52
C ASP A 63 -1.13 -16.62 -17.66
N ALA A 64 -2.23 -17.35 -17.82
CA ALA A 64 -2.22 -18.81 -17.86
C ALA A 64 -1.53 -19.38 -19.12
N GLN A 65 -1.42 -18.58 -20.18
CA GLN A 65 -0.83 -18.97 -21.45
C GLN A 65 0.59 -18.42 -21.62
N LEU A 66 0.88 -17.27 -21.02
CA LEU A 66 2.19 -16.63 -21.04
C LEU A 66 2.91 -16.88 -19.72
N GLY A 67 3.85 -17.83 -19.73
CA GLY A 67 4.78 -18.01 -18.62
C GLY A 67 5.73 -16.81 -18.49
N THR A 68 6.43 -16.72 -17.36
CA THR A 68 7.43 -15.68 -17.15
C THR A 68 8.66 -15.98 -18.03
N SER A 69 8.96 -15.13 -19.01
CA SER A 69 10.16 -15.26 -19.82
C SER A 69 11.30 -14.44 -19.21
N VAL A 70 12.46 -15.06 -18.97
CA VAL A 70 13.68 -14.38 -18.50
C VAL A 70 14.20 -13.45 -19.59
N GLY A 71 14.11 -12.14 -19.37
CA GLY A 71 14.84 -11.14 -20.14
C GLY A 71 16.21 -10.86 -19.53
N PRO A 72 17.15 -10.25 -20.27
CA PRO A 72 18.49 -9.89 -19.78
C PRO A 72 18.51 -8.87 -18.62
N PHE A 73 17.34 -8.42 -18.14
CA PHE A 73 17.19 -7.41 -17.10
C PHE A 73 16.42 -7.88 -15.85
N GLY A 74 16.17 -9.19 -15.69
CA GLY A 74 15.64 -9.79 -14.44
C GLY A 74 14.24 -10.39 -14.52
N MET A 75 13.85 -11.12 -13.45
CA MET A 75 12.62 -11.90 -13.27
C MET A 75 12.12 -11.72 -11.82
N ASP A 76 10.81 -11.60 -11.61
CA ASP A 76 10.21 -11.52 -10.26
C ASP A 76 9.18 -12.65 -10.06
N ASP A 77 9.38 -13.40 -8.98
CA ASP A 77 8.64 -14.61 -8.59
C ASP A 77 7.50 -14.35 -7.59
N LEU A 78 6.61 -15.35 -7.52
CA LEU A 78 5.43 -15.51 -6.66
C LEU A 78 5.70 -15.35 -5.15
N ALA A 79 4.73 -14.78 -4.42
CA ALA A 79 4.71 -14.73 -2.96
C ALA A 79 3.62 -15.64 -2.36
N GLU A 80 3.94 -16.25 -1.21
CA GLU A 80 3.12 -17.17 -0.41
C GLU A 80 2.07 -16.48 0.49
N GLU A 81 1.14 -17.30 0.96
CA GLU A 81 -0.08 -16.97 1.73
C GLU A 81 0.14 -16.08 2.96
N GLY A 82 -0.42 -14.88 2.88
CA GLY A 82 -0.59 -13.90 3.94
C GLY A 82 -1.33 -12.68 3.38
N SER A 83 -1.74 -11.72 4.20
CA SER A 83 -2.22 -10.44 3.65
C SER A 83 -1.03 -9.67 3.09
N ASP A 84 -0.97 -9.47 1.77
CA ASP A 84 0.06 -8.65 1.11
C ASP A 84 -0.02 -7.15 1.45
N LEU A 85 -1.08 -6.72 2.13
CA LEU A 85 -1.20 -5.34 2.60
C LEU A 85 -0.14 -5.04 3.66
N ALA A 86 0.94 -4.36 3.25
CA ALA A 86 2.01 -3.88 4.11
C ALA A 86 1.64 -2.60 4.89
N GLY A 87 0.53 -1.95 4.55
CA GLY A 87 0.10 -0.73 5.23
C GLY A 87 -1.12 -0.07 4.61
N VAL A 88 -1.62 0.98 5.27
CA VAL A 88 -2.70 1.84 4.79
C VAL A 88 -2.41 3.30 5.10
N ASN A 89 -2.95 4.20 4.28
CA ASN A 89 -2.99 5.61 4.64
C ASN A 89 -4.09 5.83 5.69
N ALA A 90 -3.75 6.52 6.77
CA ALA A 90 -4.63 6.76 7.91
C ALA A 90 -4.20 8.04 8.63
N GLU A 91 -5.16 8.78 9.17
CA GLU A 91 -4.86 9.86 10.10
C GLU A 91 -4.71 9.27 11.51
N PHE A 92 -3.63 9.64 12.17
CA PHE A 92 -3.33 9.20 13.53
C PHE A 92 -2.50 10.22 14.29
N THR A 93 -2.56 10.14 15.60
CA THR A 93 -1.65 10.87 16.51
C THR A 93 -1.07 9.89 17.52
N PHE A 94 0.09 10.25 18.08
CA PHE A 94 0.70 9.47 19.15
C PHE A 94 1.21 10.40 20.26
N ARG A 95 1.33 9.88 21.48
CA ARG A 95 1.82 10.61 22.65
C ARG A 95 2.62 9.68 23.55
N GLU A 96 3.77 10.14 24.01
CA GLU A 96 4.54 9.41 25.01
C GLU A 96 3.83 9.39 26.37
N ILE A 97 3.80 8.23 27.01
CA ILE A 97 3.34 8.04 28.38
C ILE A 97 4.58 7.81 29.25
N THR A 98 4.90 8.78 30.10
CA THR A 98 5.98 8.64 31.09
C THR A 98 5.42 8.18 32.43
N ASN A 99 6.11 7.24 33.10
CA ASN A 99 5.70 6.73 34.42
C ASN A 99 6.19 7.61 35.59
N SER A 100 6.81 8.76 35.32
CA SER A 100 7.29 9.68 36.33
C SER A 100 6.18 10.64 36.76
N SER A 101 5.92 10.69 38.06
CA SER A 101 5.04 11.63 38.77
C SER A 101 5.53 13.08 38.71
N GLN A 102 6.00 13.54 37.55
CA GLN A 102 6.34 14.93 37.29
C GLN A 102 5.56 15.34 36.04
N ALA A 103 4.61 16.23 36.24
CA ALA A 103 4.01 17.00 35.16
C ALA A 103 5.14 17.64 34.32
N CYS A 104 5.44 17.06 33.16
CA CYS A 104 6.25 17.72 32.16
C CYS A 104 5.30 18.57 31.32
N GLU A 105 5.04 19.77 31.82
CA GLU A 105 4.70 20.88 30.94
C GLU A 105 5.76 20.98 29.84
N ASN A 106 5.29 21.24 28.62
CA ASN A 106 6.05 21.78 27.49
C ASN A 106 6.94 20.81 26.69
N ILE A 107 6.32 19.93 25.91
CA ILE A 107 6.73 19.76 24.49
C ILE A 107 5.45 19.73 23.62
N LYS A 108 4.79 20.89 23.49
CA LYS A 108 4.04 21.17 22.26
C LYS A 108 5.07 21.52 21.19
N LYS A 109 5.56 20.52 20.43
CA LYS A 109 6.13 20.82 19.12
C LYS A 109 4.95 21.06 18.18
N GLU A 110 4.45 22.29 18.21
CA GLU A 110 3.62 22.85 17.16
C GLU A 110 4.51 22.94 15.91
N ILE A 111 4.36 21.96 15.01
CA ILE A 111 4.98 22.05 13.69
C ILE A 111 4.10 23.02 12.90
N ASP A 112 4.64 24.21 12.70
CA ASP A 112 4.05 25.34 11.99
C ASP A 112 3.48 24.89 10.64
N SER A 113 2.16 25.06 10.51
CA SER A 113 1.39 24.79 9.31
C SER A 113 1.60 25.91 8.30
N GLN A 114 2.80 26.04 7.73
CA GLN A 114 3.01 26.91 6.57
C GLN A 114 3.87 26.22 5.51
N SER A 115 3.19 25.89 4.41
CA SER A 115 3.72 25.68 3.06
C SER A 115 4.79 24.60 2.90
N PHE A 116 4.36 23.34 2.68
CA PHE A 116 5.28 22.29 2.22
C PHE A 116 4.80 21.63 0.93
N ASN A 117 5.62 21.82 -0.11
CA ASN A 117 5.64 20.96 -1.29
C ASN A 117 5.85 19.51 -0.83
N ALA A 118 4.91 18.63 -1.18
CA ALA A 118 4.93 17.23 -0.79
C ALA A 118 6.02 16.45 -1.55
N GLN A 119 7.22 16.48 -1.00
CA GLN A 119 8.28 15.52 -1.30
C GLN A 119 8.64 14.83 0.03
N TYR A 120 8.72 13.50 0.02
CA TYR A 120 8.98 12.66 1.19
C TYR A 120 10.32 13.02 1.82
N TYR A 121 10.33 13.97 2.74
CA TYR A 121 11.53 14.40 3.45
C TYR A 121 11.58 13.67 4.79
N GLN A 122 12.49 12.71 4.93
CA GLN A 122 12.88 12.25 6.26
C GLN A 122 13.94 13.23 6.79
N PRO A 123 13.68 13.95 7.90
CA PRO A 123 14.74 14.74 8.52
C PRO A 123 15.87 13.79 8.95
N HIS A 124 17.13 14.20 8.80
CA HIS A 124 18.27 13.44 9.31
C HIS A 124 18.13 13.31 10.84
N THR A 125 17.68 12.14 11.29
CA THR A 125 17.66 11.75 12.70
C THR A 125 18.79 10.75 12.93
N PRO A 126 19.95 11.17 13.47
CA PRO A 126 21.09 10.28 13.66
C PRO A 126 20.85 9.19 14.71
N GLN A 127 19.80 9.30 15.53
CA GLN A 127 19.50 8.37 16.62
C GLN A 127 17.98 8.16 16.78
N SER A 128 17.61 6.92 17.03
CA SER A 128 16.28 6.48 17.46
C SER A 128 16.05 6.86 18.93
N ILE A 129 14.91 7.46 19.25
CA ILE A 129 14.57 7.90 20.61
C ILE A 129 13.64 6.87 21.23
N SER A 130 14.08 6.14 22.25
CA SER A 130 13.22 5.18 22.96
C SER A 130 12.16 5.92 23.79
N LEU A 131 10.91 5.43 23.76
CA LEU A 131 9.80 5.95 24.56
C LEU A 131 9.44 4.96 25.69
N ASP A 132 9.08 5.47 26.86
CA ASP A 132 8.64 4.64 28.00
C ASP A 132 7.29 3.94 27.74
N GLY A 133 6.40 4.65 27.08
CA GLY A 133 5.08 4.19 26.70
C GLY A 133 4.53 5.04 25.56
N ASN A 134 3.61 4.49 24.78
CA ASN A 134 3.05 5.18 23.63
C ASN A 134 1.52 5.02 23.59
N GLU A 135 0.80 6.14 23.67
CA GLU A 135 -0.62 6.23 23.40
C GLU A 135 -0.84 6.56 21.93
N ILE A 136 -1.56 5.71 21.20
CA ILE A 136 -1.88 5.92 19.79
C ILE A 136 -3.37 6.19 19.65
N THR A 137 -3.72 7.31 19.03
CA THR A 137 -5.11 7.62 18.65
C THR A 137 -5.25 7.44 17.14
N LEU A 138 -6.17 6.58 16.72
CA LEU A 138 -6.50 6.33 15.32
C LEU A 138 -7.85 6.93 14.98
N ASP A 139 -7.98 7.42 13.74
CA ASP A 139 -9.30 7.78 13.22
C ASP A 139 -10.23 6.55 13.12
N ARG A 140 -11.54 6.79 13.08
CA ARG A 140 -12.56 5.72 13.03
C ARG A 140 -12.42 4.83 11.79
N TYR A 141 -11.98 5.37 10.65
CA TYR A 141 -11.83 4.64 9.40
C TYR A 141 -10.59 3.74 9.42
N ALA A 142 -9.52 4.16 10.09
CA ALA A 142 -8.28 3.43 10.31
C ALA A 142 -8.46 2.31 11.33
N ALA A 143 -9.26 2.54 12.37
CA ALA A 143 -9.54 1.57 13.43
C ALA A 143 -10.08 0.23 12.89
N LYS A 144 -10.83 0.23 11.78
CA LYS A 144 -11.33 -1.01 11.16
C LYS A 144 -10.21 -1.91 10.63
N TYR A 145 -9.04 -1.34 10.33
CA TYR A 145 -7.88 -2.08 9.87
C TYR A 145 -7.04 -2.62 11.02
N LEU A 146 -7.28 -2.26 12.29
CA LEU A 146 -6.42 -2.65 13.43
C LEU A 146 -6.27 -4.18 13.60
N MET A 147 -7.27 -4.95 13.19
CA MET A 147 -7.23 -6.41 13.26
C MET A 147 -6.31 -7.04 12.22
N LEU A 148 -6.11 -6.41 11.07
CA LEU A 148 -5.29 -6.94 9.98
C LEU A 148 -3.79 -6.98 10.33
N PRO A 149 -3.17 -5.90 10.89
CA PRO A 149 -1.82 -5.96 11.43
C PRO A 149 -1.65 -7.11 12.41
N ILE A 150 -2.58 -7.30 13.33
CA ILE A 150 -2.43 -8.27 14.42
C ILE A 150 -2.64 -9.70 13.92
N LYS A 151 -3.69 -9.96 13.13
CA LYS A 151 -4.05 -11.31 12.71
C LYS A 151 -3.24 -11.81 11.53
N ASP A 152 -3.02 -10.95 10.54
CA ASP A 152 -2.57 -11.39 9.21
C ASP A 152 -1.14 -10.95 8.89
N ARG A 153 -0.54 -10.06 9.70
CA ARG A 153 0.83 -9.56 9.48
C ARG A 153 1.77 -9.93 10.61
N LEU A 154 1.53 -9.42 11.82
CA LEU A 154 2.42 -9.59 12.96
C LEU A 154 2.54 -11.06 13.38
N ARG A 155 1.42 -11.81 13.37
CA ARG A 155 1.42 -13.26 13.63
C ARG A 155 2.22 -14.07 12.61
N HIS A 156 2.35 -13.55 11.39
CA HIS A 156 3.10 -14.17 10.31
C HIS A 156 4.55 -13.62 10.21
N GLY A 157 5.00 -12.85 11.20
CA GLY A 157 6.36 -12.33 11.23
C GLY A 157 6.60 -11.12 10.32
N HIS A 158 5.53 -10.45 9.86
CA HIS A 158 5.62 -9.28 8.99
C HIS A 158 5.37 -7.96 9.74
N HIS A 159 5.70 -6.83 9.12
CA HIS A 159 5.35 -5.50 9.60
C HIS A 159 4.05 -4.98 8.95
N PHE A 160 3.46 -3.95 9.56
CA PHE A 160 2.38 -3.18 8.98
C PHE A 160 2.49 -1.69 9.32
N THR A 161 2.28 -0.81 8.34
CA THR A 161 2.44 0.64 8.50
C THR A 161 1.13 1.41 8.30
N PHE A 162 0.75 2.23 9.29
CA PHE A 162 -0.19 3.31 9.10
C PHE A 162 0.57 4.57 8.69
N LYS A 163 0.16 5.19 7.59
CA LYS A 163 0.84 6.35 7.01
C LYS A 163 -0.07 7.58 7.03
N ALA A 164 0.36 8.62 7.72
CA ALA A 164 -0.26 9.95 7.70
C ALA A 164 0.52 10.88 6.76
N GLN A 165 0.11 12.15 6.68
CA GLN A 165 0.73 13.13 5.79
C GLN A 165 2.23 13.34 6.07
N HIS A 166 2.62 13.40 7.34
CA HIS A 166 4.00 13.69 7.77
C HIS A 166 4.57 12.67 8.76
N LEU A 167 3.81 11.62 9.07
CA LEU A 167 4.18 10.61 10.07
C LEU A 167 3.91 9.20 9.52
N ALA A 168 4.65 8.23 10.03
CA ALA A 168 4.40 6.82 9.81
C ALA A 168 4.49 6.07 11.14
N LEU A 169 3.48 5.24 11.41
CA LEU A 169 3.44 4.33 12.55
C LEU A 169 3.57 2.90 12.03
N THR A 170 4.64 2.21 12.40
CA THR A 170 4.89 0.84 11.93
C THR A 170 4.82 -0.13 13.10
N PHE A 171 3.92 -1.10 13.01
CA PHE A 171 3.91 -2.27 13.87
C PHE A 171 4.90 -3.28 13.31
N VAL A 172 5.75 -3.81 14.19
CA VAL A 172 6.88 -4.67 13.82
C VAL A 172 6.78 -5.98 14.60
N ALA A 173 6.82 -7.11 13.90
CA ALA A 173 6.94 -8.43 14.53
C ALA A 173 8.40 -8.70 14.90
N GLU A 174 8.63 -9.59 15.88
CA GLU A 174 9.99 -9.92 16.34
C GLU A 174 10.90 -10.46 15.22
N ALA A 175 10.34 -11.16 14.23
CA ALA A 175 11.10 -11.69 13.10
C ALA A 175 11.58 -10.62 12.10
N VAL A 176 11.09 -9.39 12.20
CA VAL A 176 11.45 -8.30 11.27
C VAL A 176 12.80 -7.71 11.66
N THR A 177 13.80 -7.90 10.81
CA THR A 177 15.14 -7.32 10.97
C THR A 177 15.22 -5.87 10.51
N GLY A 178 16.22 -5.12 10.99
CA GLY A 178 16.48 -3.74 10.54
C GLY A 178 15.57 -2.68 11.16
N SER A 179 14.77 -3.06 12.17
CA SER A 179 14.00 -2.11 12.98
C SER A 179 14.87 -1.43 14.04
N SER A 180 14.50 -0.22 14.45
CA SER A 180 15.10 0.48 15.59
C SER A 180 14.60 0.00 16.95
N VAL A 181 13.52 -0.79 16.99
CA VAL A 181 12.92 -1.30 18.23
C VAL A 181 13.27 -2.76 18.47
N CYS A 182 13.22 -3.17 19.74
CA CYS A 182 13.40 -4.56 20.16
C CYS A 182 12.56 -4.86 21.41
N LYS A 183 12.56 -6.11 21.89
CA LYS A 183 11.75 -6.51 23.06
C LYS A 183 12.01 -5.68 24.32
N SER A 184 13.24 -5.22 24.54
CA SER A 184 13.59 -4.40 25.71
C SER A 184 13.24 -2.92 25.53
N THR A 185 13.15 -2.43 24.29
CA THR A 185 12.82 -1.05 23.94
C THR A 185 11.81 -1.05 22.78
N PRO A 186 10.53 -1.33 23.07
CA PRO A 186 9.54 -1.64 22.04
C PRO A 186 8.97 -0.41 21.31
N TYR A 187 9.26 0.81 21.78
CA TYR A 187 8.74 2.05 21.23
C TYR A 187 9.89 3.00 20.89
N SER A 188 9.94 3.49 19.64
CA SER A 188 10.92 4.46 19.16
C SER A 188 10.37 5.35 18.05
#